data_AF-A0AAV0GVS8-F1
#
_entry.id   AF-A0AAV0GVS8-F1
#
_cell.length_a   1.000
_cell.length_b   1.000
_cell.length_c   1.000
_cell.angle_alpha   90.00
_cell.angle_beta   90.00
_cell.angle_gamma   90.00
#
_symmetry.space_group_name_H-M   'P 1'
#
loop_
_entity.id
_entity.type
_entity.pdbx_description
1 polymer ?
#
loop_
_entity_poly.entity_id
_entity_poly.type
_entity_poly.pdbx_seq_one_letter_code
_entity_poly.pdbx_strand_id
1 'polypeptide(L)'
;MSLQSFLSVFRRGTLFPFSPSFVELERAKFQHIPQTSPAIMAFKQILSRALRSRPDQILSSPSAFSAARAFSSAPITATLFPGDGIGPEIAESVKQCGYIQIFREAEVPIEWEEHYVGTEIDPRTQSFLTWESLESVRRNRVGLKGPMATPIGKGHRSLNLTLRKELNLYANVRPCYSLPGYKTRYDDVNLVTIRENTEGEYSGLEHQVVRGVVESLKIITRQASLRVAEYAFHYAKAHGRERVSAIHKANIMQKTDGLFLKCCREVAEKYPEITYEEVVIDNCCMMLVKNPALFDVLVMPNLYGDIISDLCAGLIGGLGLTPSCNIGEGGIALAEAVHGSAPDIAGKNLANPTALLLSGVSMLRHLELHDKADRIQKAVLETIAEGKYRTADLGGSSTTSDFTRAICDHL
;
A
#
# COMPACT_ATOMS: atom_id res chain seq x y z
N MET A 1 -36.11 34.14 19.40
CA MET A 1 -36.57 33.72 20.74
C MET A 1 -35.59 32.68 21.27
N SER A 2 -35.19 32.85 22.52
CA SER A 2 -33.91 32.40 23.11
C SER A 2 -33.81 30.92 23.49
N LEU A 3 -32.56 30.46 23.54
CA LEU A 3 -32.04 29.10 23.70
C LEU A 3 -32.25 28.44 25.09
N GLN A 4 -33.29 28.82 25.84
CA GLN A 4 -33.50 28.34 27.23
C GLN A 4 -34.72 27.42 27.43
N SER A 5 -35.46 27.09 26.36
CA SER A 5 -36.65 26.21 26.47
C SER A 5 -36.43 24.77 26.01
N PHE A 6 -35.23 24.38 25.59
CA PHE A 6 -34.97 23.05 25.01
C PHE A 6 -34.36 22.03 25.99
N LEU A 7 -34.05 22.44 27.23
CA LEU A 7 -33.25 21.64 28.17
C LEU A 7 -34.03 20.98 29.34
N SER A 8 -35.35 20.81 29.26
CA SER A 8 -36.12 20.24 30.39
C SER A 8 -36.75 18.85 30.20
N VAL A 9 -36.54 18.15 29.08
CA VAL A 9 -37.29 16.89 28.82
C VAL A 9 -36.50 15.59 29.10
N PHE A 10 -35.19 15.62 29.35
CA PHE A 10 -34.43 14.40 29.68
C PHE A 10 -34.13 14.27 31.18
N ARG A 11 -35.15 14.02 31.99
CA ARG A 11 -35.02 13.44 33.34
C ARG A 11 -36.20 12.51 33.64
N ARG A 12 -36.00 11.21 33.40
CA ARG A 12 -36.43 10.03 34.19
C ARG A 12 -36.39 8.80 33.28
N GLY A 13 -35.66 7.77 33.70
CA GLY A 13 -35.52 6.51 32.97
C GLY A 13 -36.63 5.51 33.31
N THR A 14 -36.91 4.62 32.34
CA THR A 14 -37.44 3.26 32.51
C THR A 14 -37.36 2.50 31.16
N LEU A 15 -37.28 1.17 31.23
CA LEU A 15 -36.98 0.20 30.17
C LEU A 15 -38.19 -0.23 29.29
N PHE A 16 -37.87 -0.68 28.05
CA PHE A 16 -38.60 -1.53 27.06
C PHE A 16 -39.86 -0.98 26.31
N PRO A 17 -40.28 -1.56 25.15
CA PRO A 17 -39.57 -2.22 24.02
C PRO A 17 -39.87 -1.54 22.64
N PHE A 18 -39.27 -2.05 21.56
CA PHE A 18 -39.44 -1.60 20.17
C PHE A 18 -40.92 -1.51 19.72
N SER A 19 -41.30 -0.38 19.09
CA SER A 19 -42.49 -0.30 18.24
C SER A 19 -42.22 0.52 16.96
N PRO A 20 -42.92 0.24 15.83
CA PRO A 20 -42.55 0.72 14.49
C PRO A 20 -42.86 2.20 14.21
N SER A 21 -43.38 2.94 15.19
CA SER A 21 -43.93 4.29 14.99
C SER A 21 -42.90 5.43 15.04
N PHE A 22 -41.62 5.14 15.31
CA PHE A 22 -40.55 6.16 15.29
C PHE A 22 -40.04 6.46 13.87
N VAL A 23 -40.14 5.49 12.96
CA VAL A 23 -39.69 5.60 11.56
C VAL A 23 -40.62 6.49 10.72
N GLU A 24 -41.91 6.54 11.06
CA GLU A 24 -42.88 7.41 10.37
C GLU A 24 -42.78 8.87 10.83
N LEU A 25 -42.38 9.12 12.08
CA LEU A 25 -42.22 10.47 12.63
C LEU A 25 -40.96 11.20 12.13
N GLU A 26 -39.89 10.48 11.77
CA GLU A 26 -38.72 11.09 11.12
C GLU A 26 -38.90 11.32 9.61
N ARG A 27 -39.77 10.56 8.93
CA ARG A 27 -40.07 10.77 7.51
C ARG A 27 -40.74 12.11 7.23
N ALA A 28 -41.53 12.62 8.18
CA ALA A 28 -42.23 13.90 8.03
C ALA A 28 -41.30 15.14 8.13
N LYS A 29 -40.07 14.99 8.65
CA LYS A 29 -39.12 16.12 8.82
C LYS A 29 -38.19 16.36 7.63
N PHE A 30 -38.23 15.53 6.59
CA PHE A 30 -37.37 15.64 5.41
C PHE A 30 -38.11 15.96 4.10
N GLN A 31 -39.38 16.36 4.16
CA GLN A 31 -40.19 16.68 2.96
C GLN A 31 -39.86 18.04 2.30
N HIS A 32 -38.92 18.83 2.83
CA HIS A 32 -38.51 20.11 2.25
C HIS A 32 -37.00 20.22 2.00
N ILE A 33 -36.41 19.23 1.32
CA ILE A 33 -35.08 19.35 0.70
C ILE A 33 -35.20 18.92 -0.77
N PRO A 34 -34.79 19.75 -1.75
CA PRO A 34 -34.99 19.46 -3.17
C PRO A 34 -34.23 18.19 -3.60
N GLN A 35 -34.95 17.26 -4.23
CA GLN A 35 -34.48 15.91 -4.64
C GLN A 35 -33.55 15.90 -5.87
N THR A 36 -32.76 16.94 -6.10
CA THR A 36 -31.92 17.10 -7.31
C THR A 36 -30.46 17.42 -7.00
N SER A 37 -29.92 16.99 -5.85
CA SER A 37 -28.48 17.08 -5.58
C SER A 37 -27.71 15.91 -6.24
N PRO A 38 -26.68 16.18 -7.07
CA PRO A 38 -25.81 15.16 -7.67
C PRO A 38 -25.19 14.21 -6.64
N ALA A 39 -24.94 14.71 -5.42
CA ALA A 39 -24.35 13.93 -4.31
C ALA A 39 -25.28 12.80 -3.84
N ILE A 40 -26.60 13.02 -3.81
CA ILE A 40 -27.58 12.01 -3.39
C ILE A 40 -27.74 10.94 -4.49
N MET A 41 -27.63 11.31 -5.76
CA MET A 41 -27.64 10.35 -6.87
C MET A 41 -26.37 9.50 -6.90
N ALA A 42 -25.19 10.10 -6.67
CA ALA A 42 -23.93 9.37 -6.53
C ALA A 42 -23.97 8.38 -5.36
N PHE A 43 -24.51 8.80 -4.20
CA PHE A 43 -24.69 7.95 -3.03
C PHE A 43 -25.63 6.77 -3.31
N LYS A 44 -26.76 6.98 -4.01
CA LYS A 44 -27.68 5.90 -4.42
C LYS A 44 -27.09 4.96 -5.48
N GLN A 45 -26.27 5.45 -6.41
CA GLN A 45 -25.58 4.60 -7.39
C GLN A 45 -24.54 3.69 -6.72
N ILE A 46 -23.82 4.21 -5.72
CA ILE A 46 -22.84 3.42 -4.95
C ILE A 46 -23.55 2.37 -4.08
N LEU A 47 -24.63 2.74 -3.36
CA LEU A 47 -25.41 1.78 -2.57
C LEU A 47 -26.07 0.69 -3.43
N SER A 48 -26.61 1.06 -4.60
CA SER A 48 -27.26 0.10 -5.50
C SER A 48 -26.29 -0.82 -6.24
N ARG A 49 -24.99 -0.49 -6.29
CA ARG A 49 -23.92 -1.40 -6.73
C ARG A 49 -23.46 -2.32 -5.60
N ALA A 50 -23.38 -1.82 -4.36
CA ALA A 50 -23.02 -2.61 -3.18
C ALA A 50 -24.09 -3.66 -2.81
N LEU A 51 -25.37 -3.40 -3.11
CA LEU A 51 -26.50 -4.29 -2.76
C LEU A 51 -26.88 -5.32 -3.85
N ARG A 52 -26.15 -5.40 -4.97
CA ARG A 52 -26.45 -6.35 -6.08
C ARG A 52 -25.73 -7.69 -5.99
N SER A 53 -24.89 -7.93 -4.99
CA SER A 53 -24.33 -9.26 -4.73
C SER A 53 -25.32 -10.07 -3.88
N ARG A 54 -25.98 -11.06 -4.51
CA ARG A 54 -26.89 -11.99 -3.82
C ARG A 54 -26.12 -12.83 -2.79
N PRO A 55 -26.65 -13.01 -1.56
CA PRO A 55 -26.01 -13.77 -0.51
C PRO A 55 -26.56 -15.20 -0.45
N ASP A 56 -26.40 -16.00 -1.51
CA ASP A 56 -26.80 -17.42 -1.48
C ASP A 56 -25.83 -18.26 -2.31
N GLN A 57 -24.68 -18.60 -1.72
CA GLN A 57 -23.85 -19.79 -1.93
C GLN A 57 -22.55 -19.64 -1.11
N ILE A 58 -22.66 -19.65 0.22
CA ILE A 58 -21.51 -19.77 1.12
C ILE A 58 -21.72 -21.03 1.94
N LEU A 59 -21.32 -22.16 1.38
CA LEU A 59 -20.95 -23.37 2.11
C LEU A 59 -20.21 -24.29 1.15
N SER A 60 -18.93 -23.98 0.92
CA SER A 60 -17.94 -25.00 0.58
C SER A 60 -16.64 -24.69 1.34
N SER A 61 -16.07 -25.76 1.88
CA SER A 61 -14.99 -25.89 2.85
C SER A 61 -13.72 -25.05 2.63
N PRO A 62 -12.95 -24.74 3.68
CA PRO A 62 -11.67 -24.06 3.59
C PRO A 62 -10.58 -25.06 3.12
N SER A 63 -10.29 -25.08 1.82
CA SER A 63 -9.15 -25.83 1.28
C SER A 63 -8.39 -25.12 0.15
N ALA A 64 -8.67 -23.84 -0.12
CA ALA A 64 -8.11 -23.13 -1.28
C ALA A 64 -6.85 -22.28 -1.01
N PHE A 65 -6.09 -22.55 0.07
CA PHE A 65 -4.80 -21.90 0.33
C PHE A 65 -3.58 -22.83 0.19
N SER A 66 -3.76 -24.03 -0.36
CA SER A 66 -2.65 -24.94 -0.66
C SER A 66 -2.83 -25.55 -2.05
N ALA A 67 -2.72 -24.72 -3.08
CA ALA A 67 -2.36 -25.21 -4.40
C ALA A 67 -0.84 -25.02 -4.55
N ALA A 68 -0.08 -25.98 -4.04
CA ALA A 68 1.31 -26.14 -4.42
C ALA A 68 1.36 -26.16 -5.95
N ARG A 69 1.84 -25.08 -6.57
CA ARG A 69 2.09 -25.06 -8.00
C ARG A 69 3.22 -26.07 -8.22
N ALA A 70 2.87 -27.22 -8.78
CA ALA A 70 3.84 -27.98 -9.55
C ALA A 70 4.37 -27.00 -10.61
N PHE A 71 5.65 -26.64 -10.51
CA PHE A 71 6.32 -25.83 -11.50
C PHE A 71 6.23 -26.54 -12.84
N SER A 72 5.26 -26.13 -13.66
CA SER A 72 5.40 -26.22 -15.11
C SER A 72 6.70 -25.48 -15.43
N SER A 73 7.57 -26.06 -16.24
CA SER A 73 8.80 -25.46 -16.75
C SER A 73 8.57 -24.23 -17.64
N ALA A 74 7.36 -23.65 -17.60
CA ALA A 74 6.98 -22.47 -18.36
C ALA A 74 7.37 -21.20 -17.57
N PRO A 75 7.95 -20.20 -18.25
CA PRO A 75 8.30 -18.93 -17.63
C PRO A 75 7.05 -18.20 -17.12
N ILE A 76 7.19 -17.52 -15.98
CA ILE A 76 6.16 -16.68 -15.38
C ILE A 76 6.18 -15.34 -16.11
N THR A 77 5.10 -14.99 -16.80
CA THR A 77 4.98 -13.66 -17.40
C THR A 77 4.66 -12.62 -16.34
N ALA A 78 5.44 -11.53 -16.26
CA ALA A 78 5.24 -10.41 -15.35
C ALA A 78 5.20 -9.08 -16.11
N THR A 79 4.31 -8.16 -15.70
CA THR A 79 4.17 -6.86 -16.36
C THR A 79 5.23 -5.88 -15.84
N LEU A 80 5.99 -5.25 -16.74
CA LEU A 80 6.98 -4.23 -16.39
C LEU A 80 6.50 -2.85 -16.83
N PHE A 81 6.45 -1.90 -15.90
CA PHE A 81 6.30 -0.48 -16.19
C PHE A 81 7.62 0.25 -15.95
N PRO A 82 8.33 0.68 -17.00
CA PRO A 82 9.59 1.42 -16.84
C PRO A 82 9.45 2.73 -16.05
N GLY A 83 8.30 3.40 -16.16
CA GLY A 83 8.05 4.68 -15.46
C GLY A 83 8.67 5.89 -16.15
N ASP A 84 8.83 6.99 -15.40
CA ASP A 84 9.32 8.30 -15.87
C ASP A 84 10.59 8.76 -15.12
N GLY A 85 11.36 9.68 -15.71
CA GLY A 85 12.52 10.32 -15.05
C GLY A 85 13.71 9.38 -14.87
N ILE A 86 14.12 9.11 -13.63
CA ILE A 86 15.05 8.01 -13.33
C ILE A 86 14.41 6.64 -13.56
N GLY A 87 13.08 6.59 -13.76
CA GLY A 87 12.34 5.36 -14.03
C GLY A 87 12.94 4.59 -15.19
N PRO A 88 13.02 5.15 -16.41
CA PRO A 88 13.68 4.52 -17.54
C PRO A 88 15.13 4.17 -17.27
N GLU A 89 15.96 4.98 -16.60
CA GLU A 89 17.35 4.60 -16.31
C GLU A 89 17.47 3.48 -15.28
N ILE A 90 16.62 3.45 -14.27
CA ILE A 90 16.58 2.33 -13.31
C ILE A 90 16.00 1.12 -14.02
N ALA A 91 14.96 1.30 -14.83
CA ALA A 91 14.29 0.29 -15.65
C ALA A 91 15.14 -0.17 -16.86
N GLU A 92 16.13 0.61 -17.29
CA GLU A 92 17.05 0.35 -18.40
C GLU A 92 18.41 -0.09 -17.86
N SER A 93 18.86 0.36 -16.70
CA SER A 93 19.81 -0.39 -15.86
C SER A 93 19.20 -1.75 -15.50
N VAL A 94 17.87 -1.82 -15.40
CA VAL A 94 17.12 -3.09 -15.33
C VAL A 94 17.17 -3.84 -16.67
N LYS A 95 17.05 -3.21 -17.85
CA LYS A 95 17.07 -3.90 -19.17
C LYS A 95 18.46 -4.20 -19.78
N GLN A 96 19.37 -3.24 -19.79
CA GLN A 96 20.61 -3.24 -20.57
C GLN A 96 21.84 -3.75 -19.81
N CYS A 97 21.91 -3.69 -18.47
CA CYS A 97 23.15 -4.04 -17.77
C CYS A 97 22.98 -4.68 -16.38
N GLY A 98 21.76 -4.94 -15.91
CA GLY A 98 21.56 -5.14 -14.48
C GLY A 98 20.46 -6.05 -14.07
N TYR A 99 19.21 -5.62 -14.01
CA TYR A 99 18.19 -6.39 -13.30
C TYR A 99 17.66 -7.60 -14.08
N ILE A 100 17.40 -7.49 -15.38
CA ILE A 100 17.13 -8.64 -16.26
C ILE A 100 18.38 -9.52 -16.29
N GLN A 101 19.58 -8.94 -16.26
CA GLN A 101 20.82 -9.70 -16.16
C GLN A 101 20.98 -10.39 -14.80
N ILE A 102 20.66 -9.75 -13.68
CA ILE A 102 20.69 -10.23 -12.29
C ILE A 102 19.64 -11.32 -12.14
N PHE A 103 18.43 -11.10 -12.66
CA PHE A 103 17.37 -12.11 -12.68
C PHE A 103 17.73 -13.25 -13.61
N ARG A 104 18.40 -13.00 -14.74
CA ARG A 104 18.87 -14.04 -15.67
C ARG A 104 20.06 -14.82 -15.12
N GLU A 105 21.01 -14.17 -14.46
CA GLU A 105 22.18 -14.74 -13.77
C GLU A 105 21.75 -15.49 -12.51
N ALA A 106 20.74 -14.97 -11.81
CA ALA A 106 20.03 -15.69 -10.77
C ALA A 106 19.10 -16.77 -11.33
N GLU A 107 18.98 -16.94 -12.66
CA GLU A 107 18.14 -17.93 -13.34
C GLU A 107 16.67 -17.91 -12.87
N VAL A 108 16.11 -16.71 -12.73
CA VAL A 108 14.71 -16.49 -12.41
C VAL A 108 13.85 -16.72 -13.66
N PRO A 109 12.83 -17.59 -13.60
CA PRO A 109 11.99 -17.91 -14.76
C PRO A 109 10.92 -16.84 -14.99
N ILE A 110 11.32 -15.60 -15.31
CA ILE A 110 10.38 -14.49 -15.58
C ILE A 110 10.54 -13.98 -17.02
N GLU A 111 9.41 -13.86 -17.72
CA GLU A 111 9.29 -13.14 -18.98
C GLU A 111 8.60 -11.79 -18.76
N TRP A 112 9.18 -10.71 -19.29
CA TRP A 112 8.66 -9.36 -19.06
C TRP A 112 7.74 -8.92 -20.19
N GLU A 113 6.50 -8.56 -19.84
CA GLU A 113 5.56 -7.88 -20.74
C GLU A 113 5.60 -6.37 -20.43
N GLU A 114 6.22 -5.60 -21.32
CA GLU A 114 6.43 -4.17 -21.08
C GLU A 114 5.24 -3.32 -21.48
N HIS A 115 4.84 -2.43 -20.58
CA HIS A 115 3.79 -1.45 -20.83
C HIS A 115 4.29 -0.05 -20.46
N TYR A 116 4.06 0.90 -21.37
CA TYR A 116 4.47 2.29 -21.21
C TYR A 116 3.27 3.16 -20.85
N VAL A 117 3.51 4.22 -20.07
CA VAL A 117 2.49 5.23 -19.78
C VAL A 117 2.17 5.97 -21.09
N GLY A 118 0.89 6.08 -21.43
CA GLY A 118 0.43 6.75 -22.64
C GLY A 118 0.66 8.26 -22.58
N THR A 119 0.75 8.89 -23.75
CA THR A 119 0.81 10.36 -23.89
C THR A 119 -0.57 11.00 -23.89
N GLU A 120 -1.62 10.20 -24.10
CA GLU A 120 -3.02 10.62 -24.14
C GLU A 120 -3.81 9.94 -23.02
N ILE A 121 -4.92 10.58 -22.61
CA ILE A 121 -5.80 10.04 -21.59
C ILE A 121 -6.69 8.97 -22.23
N ASP A 122 -6.63 7.74 -21.72
CA ASP A 122 -7.58 6.70 -22.12
C ASP A 122 -8.95 7.02 -21.48
N PRO A 123 -10.02 7.20 -22.29
CA PRO A 123 -11.34 7.53 -21.77
C PRO A 123 -11.93 6.44 -20.86
N ARG A 124 -11.47 5.19 -20.97
CA ARG A 124 -11.92 4.05 -20.14
C ARG A 124 -11.34 4.09 -18.72
N THR A 125 -10.11 4.56 -18.58
CA THR A 125 -9.41 4.64 -17.28
C THR A 125 -9.41 6.05 -16.71
N GLN A 126 -9.77 7.05 -17.52
CA GLN A 126 -9.65 8.48 -17.23
C GLN A 126 -8.24 8.87 -16.77
N SER A 127 -7.23 8.16 -17.27
CA SER A 127 -5.84 8.29 -16.88
C SER A 127 -4.92 8.03 -18.07
N PHE A 128 -3.63 8.37 -17.95
CA PHE A 128 -2.61 8.07 -18.97
C PHE A 128 -2.27 6.58 -19.03
N LEU A 129 -2.79 5.77 -18.11
CA LEU A 129 -2.69 4.32 -18.16
C LEU A 129 -3.76 3.77 -19.10
N THR A 130 -3.34 3.04 -20.11
CA THR A 130 -4.24 2.38 -21.05
C THR A 130 -4.96 1.20 -20.37
N TRP A 131 -6.15 0.86 -20.86
CA TRP A 131 -6.86 -0.33 -20.39
C TRP A 131 -6.03 -1.62 -20.59
N GLU A 132 -5.29 -1.68 -21.68
CA GLU A 132 -4.41 -2.79 -22.04
C GLU A 132 -3.30 -3.01 -20.99
N SER A 133 -2.77 -1.92 -20.44
CA SER A 133 -1.80 -1.97 -19.33
C SER A 133 -2.40 -2.60 -18.07
N LEU A 134 -3.64 -2.23 -17.72
CA LEU A 134 -4.33 -2.80 -16.55
C LEU A 134 -4.67 -4.28 -16.76
N GLU A 135 -5.11 -4.63 -17.97
CA GLU A 135 -5.43 -6.02 -18.32
C GLU A 135 -4.19 -6.92 -18.33
N SER A 136 -3.03 -6.41 -18.75
CA SER A 136 -1.77 -7.14 -18.63
C SER A 136 -1.48 -7.49 -17.17
N VAL A 137 -1.57 -6.53 -16.24
CA VAL A 137 -1.36 -6.81 -14.81
C VAL A 137 -2.40 -7.77 -14.25
N ARG A 138 -3.68 -7.67 -14.65
CA ARG A 138 -4.71 -8.62 -14.22
C ARG A 138 -4.47 -10.03 -14.74
N ARG A 139 -4.02 -10.16 -15.99
CA ARG A 139 -3.71 -11.44 -16.64
C ARG A 139 -2.51 -12.12 -15.99
N ASN A 140 -1.42 -11.37 -15.85
CA ASN A 140 -0.13 -11.86 -15.34
C ASN A 140 -0.15 -11.98 -13.81
N ARG A 141 -1.02 -11.23 -13.13
CA ARG A 141 -1.15 -11.07 -11.68
C ARG A 141 0.08 -10.49 -11.00
N VAL A 142 1.22 -10.38 -11.66
CA VAL A 142 2.43 -9.85 -11.07
C VAL A 142 3.00 -8.77 -11.97
N GLY A 143 3.48 -7.69 -11.35
CA GLY A 143 4.20 -6.66 -12.07
C GLY A 143 5.20 -5.91 -11.22
N LEU A 144 6.10 -5.22 -11.92
CA LEU A 144 7.09 -4.33 -11.35
C LEU A 144 6.92 -2.96 -12.01
N LYS A 145 6.86 -1.89 -11.21
CA LYS A 145 6.80 -0.53 -11.72
C LYS A 145 7.92 0.36 -11.19
N GLY A 146 8.52 1.11 -12.10
CA GLY A 146 9.35 2.26 -11.77
C GLY A 146 8.53 3.44 -11.23
N PRO A 147 9.21 4.51 -10.79
CA PRO A 147 8.55 5.76 -10.40
C PRO A 147 7.80 6.38 -11.58
N MET A 148 6.59 6.88 -11.34
CA MET A 148 5.75 7.55 -12.33
C MET A 148 5.43 8.96 -11.83
N ALA A 149 5.66 9.97 -12.67
CA ALA A 149 5.44 11.36 -12.29
C ALA A 149 3.93 11.67 -12.30
N THR A 150 3.40 12.23 -11.21
CA THR A 150 2.02 12.77 -11.21
C THR A 150 2.09 14.29 -11.30
N PRO A 151 1.44 14.94 -12.29
CA PRO A 151 1.36 16.40 -12.36
C PRO A 151 0.63 16.98 -11.14
N ILE A 152 1.27 17.87 -10.40
CA ILE A 152 0.68 18.50 -9.20
C ILE A 152 -0.36 19.55 -9.61
N GLY A 153 -1.53 19.53 -8.98
CA GLY A 153 -2.49 20.65 -9.01
C GLY A 153 -3.31 20.85 -10.29
N LYS A 154 -3.22 19.96 -11.28
CA LYS A 154 -3.93 20.09 -12.57
C LYS A 154 -5.22 19.27 -12.71
N GLY A 155 -5.83 18.83 -11.60
CA GLY A 155 -7.14 18.15 -11.63
C GLY A 155 -7.16 16.75 -12.27
N HIS A 156 -6.01 16.16 -12.57
CA HIS A 156 -5.90 14.79 -13.07
C HIS A 156 -5.77 13.80 -11.91
N ARG A 157 -6.39 12.62 -12.06
CA ARG A 157 -6.30 11.52 -11.09
C ARG A 157 -4.88 10.92 -11.13
N SER A 158 -4.25 10.74 -9.96
CA SER A 158 -2.90 10.18 -9.87
C SER A 158 -2.81 8.78 -10.51
N LEU A 159 -1.75 8.53 -11.30
CA LEU A 159 -1.52 7.25 -11.98
C LEU A 159 -1.45 6.10 -10.98
N ASN A 160 -0.70 6.28 -9.89
CA ASN A 160 -0.55 5.28 -8.83
C ASN A 160 -1.91 5.00 -8.15
N LEU A 161 -2.72 6.04 -7.94
CA LEU A 161 -4.07 5.87 -7.37
C LEU A 161 -4.99 5.12 -8.32
N THR A 162 -4.89 5.35 -9.63
CA THR A 162 -5.65 4.61 -10.64
C THR A 162 -5.26 3.13 -10.63
N LEU A 163 -3.95 2.80 -10.67
CA LEU A 163 -3.48 1.41 -10.57
C LEU A 163 -4.04 0.71 -9.34
N ARG A 164 -3.90 1.33 -8.15
CA ARG A 164 -4.35 0.74 -6.89
C ARG A 164 -5.85 0.52 -6.83
N LYS A 165 -6.65 1.48 -7.33
CA LYS A 165 -8.12 1.36 -7.34
C LYS A 165 -8.62 0.37 -8.39
N GLU A 166 -8.12 0.44 -9.63
CA GLU A 166 -8.58 -0.41 -10.73
C GLU A 166 -8.13 -1.87 -10.55
N LEU A 167 -6.97 -2.11 -9.95
CA LEU A 167 -6.47 -3.45 -9.64
C LEU A 167 -6.84 -3.91 -8.23
N ASN A 168 -7.61 -3.10 -7.47
CA ASN A 168 -8.01 -3.37 -6.08
C ASN A 168 -6.82 -3.81 -5.19
N LEU A 169 -5.69 -3.10 -5.31
CA LEU A 169 -4.49 -3.34 -4.52
C LEU A 169 -4.67 -2.74 -3.12
N TYR A 170 -5.19 -3.55 -2.21
CA TYR A 170 -5.70 -3.09 -0.92
C TYR A 170 -4.65 -2.96 0.18
N ALA A 171 -3.55 -3.71 0.11
CA ALA A 171 -2.48 -3.67 1.10
C ALA A 171 -1.18 -3.19 0.45
N ASN A 172 -0.57 -2.14 1.00
CA ASN A 172 0.78 -1.73 0.63
C ASN A 172 1.74 -2.18 1.74
N VAL A 173 2.67 -3.06 1.37
CA VAL A 173 3.68 -3.64 2.27
C VAL A 173 4.99 -2.92 2.03
N ARG A 174 5.56 -2.33 3.09
CA ARG A 174 6.86 -1.63 3.06
C ARG A 174 7.73 -2.16 4.20
N PRO A 175 8.60 -3.13 3.94
CA PRO A 175 9.60 -3.57 4.91
C PRO A 175 10.70 -2.51 5.03
N CYS A 176 11.16 -2.30 6.26
CA CYS A 176 12.16 -1.31 6.60
C CYS A 176 13.17 -1.97 7.56
N TYR A 177 14.37 -2.21 7.06
CA TYR A 177 15.43 -2.82 7.84
C TYR A 177 16.76 -2.10 7.65
N SER A 178 17.56 -2.04 8.70
CA SER A 178 18.90 -1.46 8.67
C SER A 178 19.81 -2.28 7.74
N LEU A 179 20.57 -1.58 6.90
CA LEU A 179 21.48 -2.20 5.95
C LEU A 179 22.84 -2.48 6.60
N PRO A 180 23.35 -3.72 6.56
CA PRO A 180 24.67 -4.04 7.05
C PRO A 180 25.75 -3.16 6.39
N GLY A 181 26.66 -2.61 7.20
CA GLY A 181 27.78 -1.78 6.74
C GLY A 181 27.43 -0.33 6.38
N TYR A 182 26.15 0.05 6.29
CA TYR A 182 25.74 1.45 6.11
C TYR A 182 25.26 2.05 7.44
N LYS A 183 26.10 2.93 8.01
CA LYS A 183 25.82 3.53 9.32
C LYS A 183 24.81 4.66 9.19
N THR A 184 23.66 4.51 9.82
CA THR A 184 22.69 5.59 10.00
C THR A 184 22.69 6.06 11.46
N ARG A 185 21.71 6.90 11.84
CA ARG A 185 21.51 7.29 13.23
C ARG A 185 20.92 6.16 14.08
N TYR A 186 20.32 5.16 13.46
CA TYR A 186 19.61 4.07 14.12
C TYR A 186 20.21 2.73 13.74
N ASP A 187 20.46 1.90 14.74
CA ASP A 187 20.97 0.55 14.55
C ASP A 187 19.81 -0.47 14.67
N ASP A 188 19.95 -1.61 14.00
CA ASP A 188 19.06 -2.77 14.11
C ASP A 188 17.55 -2.49 13.93
N VAL A 189 17.20 -1.57 13.03
CA VAL A 189 15.81 -1.38 12.60
C VAL A 189 15.38 -2.62 11.81
N ASN A 190 14.25 -3.21 12.16
CA ASN A 190 13.65 -4.31 11.39
C ASN A 190 12.14 -4.38 11.63
N LEU A 191 11.40 -3.55 10.89
CA LEU A 191 9.95 -3.45 10.99
C LEU A 191 9.30 -3.52 9.61
N VAL A 192 8.01 -3.86 9.57
CA VAL A 192 7.23 -3.90 8.34
C VAL A 192 5.96 -3.09 8.53
N THR A 193 5.72 -2.14 7.62
CA THR A 193 4.47 -1.39 7.60
C THR A 193 3.52 -1.98 6.57
N ILE A 194 2.27 -2.18 6.97
CA ILE A 194 1.17 -2.68 6.15
C ILE A 194 0.07 -1.62 6.18
N ARG A 195 -0.05 -0.93 5.05
CA ARG A 195 -0.94 0.21 4.85
C ARG A 195 -2.19 -0.22 4.08
N GLU A 196 -3.35 0.16 4.58
CA GLU A 196 -4.61 0.13 3.80
C GLU A 196 -4.50 1.14 2.65
N ASN A 197 -4.79 0.74 1.42
CA ASN A 197 -4.40 1.49 0.22
C ASN A 197 -5.58 1.87 -0.71
N THR A 198 -6.83 1.65 -0.29
CA THR A 198 -8.04 1.84 -1.10
C THR A 198 -8.97 2.93 -0.59
N GLU A 199 -9.01 3.20 0.71
CA GLU A 199 -9.94 4.16 1.32
C GLU A 199 -9.21 5.09 2.31
N GLY A 200 -9.90 5.56 3.35
CA GLY A 200 -9.41 6.58 4.27
C GLY A 200 -9.54 8.00 3.71
N GLU A 201 -8.55 8.83 4.03
CA GLU A 201 -8.44 10.22 3.60
C GLU A 201 -8.13 10.32 2.09
N TYR A 202 -7.67 9.23 1.47
CA TYR A 202 -7.34 9.14 0.02
C TYR A 202 -8.56 8.79 -0.85
N SER A 203 -9.76 8.80 -0.25
CA SER A 203 -11.02 8.70 -0.98
C SER A 203 -11.16 9.85 -2.00
N GLY A 204 -10.54 11.00 -1.71
CA GLY A 204 -10.60 12.21 -2.55
C GLY A 204 -11.96 12.91 -2.52
N LEU A 205 -12.77 12.60 -1.50
CA LEU A 205 -14.11 13.15 -1.33
C LEU A 205 -14.05 14.46 -0.55
N GLU A 206 -13.86 15.55 -1.28
CA GLU A 206 -13.78 16.90 -0.74
C GLU A 206 -14.87 17.79 -1.34
N HIS A 207 -15.41 18.69 -0.54
CA HIS A 207 -16.38 19.68 -1.02
C HIS A 207 -16.33 20.96 -0.20
N GLN A 208 -16.67 22.07 -0.86
CA GLN A 208 -16.82 23.36 -0.19
C GLN A 208 -18.31 23.56 0.16
N VAL A 209 -18.64 23.55 1.45
CA VAL A 209 -20.02 23.70 1.93
C VAL A 209 -20.50 25.13 1.76
N VAL A 210 -19.66 26.08 2.18
CA VAL A 210 -19.82 27.52 1.98
C VAL A 210 -18.48 28.14 1.64
N ARG A 211 -18.47 29.35 1.07
CA ARG A 211 -17.23 30.05 0.72
C ARG A 211 -16.28 30.10 1.92
N GLY A 212 -15.11 29.51 1.77
CA GLY A 212 -14.07 29.45 2.81
C GLY A 212 -14.15 28.26 3.77
N VAL A 213 -15.14 27.37 3.65
CA VAL A 213 -15.28 26.16 4.48
C VAL A 213 -15.21 24.92 3.60
N VAL A 214 -14.12 24.17 3.72
CA VAL A 214 -13.87 22.95 2.95
C VAL A 214 -13.93 21.75 3.89
N GLU A 215 -14.68 20.73 3.50
CA GLU A 215 -14.78 19.46 4.21
C GLU A 215 -14.09 18.37 3.40
N SER A 216 -13.39 17.48 4.11
CA SER A 216 -12.76 16.27 3.56
C SER A 216 -13.31 15.06 4.29
N LEU A 217 -13.84 14.08 3.55
CA LEU A 217 -14.51 12.92 4.11
C LEU A 217 -13.55 11.73 4.21
N LYS A 218 -13.20 11.37 5.45
CA LYS A 218 -12.52 10.11 5.75
C LYS A 218 -13.52 8.96 5.74
N ILE A 219 -13.33 8.00 4.83
CA ILE A 219 -14.18 6.81 4.72
C ILE A 219 -13.42 5.58 5.19
N ILE A 220 -13.96 4.88 6.18
CA ILE A 220 -13.46 3.58 6.62
C ILE A 220 -14.61 2.58 6.54
N THR A 221 -14.38 1.44 5.92
CA THR A 221 -15.34 0.35 5.76
C THR A 221 -14.84 -0.91 6.46
N ARG A 222 -15.78 -1.71 6.94
CA ARG A 222 -15.48 -2.98 7.61
C ARG A 222 -14.76 -3.95 6.66
N GLN A 223 -15.19 -4.01 5.40
CA GLN A 223 -14.61 -4.93 4.42
C GLN A 223 -13.13 -4.63 4.17
N ALA A 224 -12.78 -3.36 3.94
CA ALA A 224 -11.39 -2.98 3.70
C ALA A 224 -10.52 -3.14 4.96
N SER A 225 -11.06 -2.80 6.13
CA SER A 225 -10.36 -2.98 7.41
C SER A 225 -10.08 -4.45 7.74
N LEU A 226 -11.03 -5.35 7.48
CA LEU A 226 -10.83 -6.78 7.71
C LEU A 226 -9.75 -7.36 6.79
N ARG A 227 -9.82 -7.12 5.47
CA ARG A 227 -8.85 -7.72 4.54
C ARG A 227 -7.42 -7.27 4.79
N VAL A 228 -7.19 -6.00 5.15
CA VAL A 228 -5.84 -5.52 5.46
C VAL A 228 -5.33 -6.08 6.80
N ALA A 229 -6.22 -6.22 7.80
CA ALA A 229 -5.87 -6.87 9.05
C ALA A 229 -5.56 -8.36 8.84
N GLU A 230 -6.40 -9.09 8.11
CA GLU A 230 -6.17 -10.51 7.77
C GLU A 230 -4.85 -10.69 7.03
N TYR A 231 -4.55 -9.82 6.07
CA TYR A 231 -3.26 -9.82 5.39
C TYR A 231 -2.10 -9.54 6.35
N ALA A 232 -2.24 -8.60 7.28
CA ALA A 232 -1.17 -8.27 8.23
C ALA A 232 -0.83 -9.42 9.18
N PHE A 233 -1.84 -10.07 9.75
CA PHE A 233 -1.64 -11.23 10.60
C PHE A 233 -1.11 -12.45 9.83
N HIS A 234 -1.63 -12.68 8.62
CA HIS A 234 -1.11 -13.73 7.74
C HIS A 234 0.36 -13.48 7.37
N TYR A 235 0.70 -12.24 7.00
CA TYR A 235 2.06 -11.83 6.69
C TYR A 235 2.99 -12.06 7.89
N ALA A 236 2.56 -11.65 9.08
CA ALA A 236 3.32 -11.84 10.30
C ALA A 236 3.61 -13.32 10.56
N LYS A 237 2.58 -14.18 10.49
CA LYS A 237 2.73 -15.63 10.65
C LYS A 237 3.67 -16.25 9.60
N ALA A 238 3.50 -15.88 8.33
CA ALA A 238 4.28 -16.43 7.22
C ALA A 238 5.77 -16.04 7.30
N HIS A 239 6.09 -14.89 7.91
CA HIS A 239 7.46 -14.38 8.04
C HIS A 239 8.05 -14.60 9.46
N GLY A 240 7.41 -15.40 10.30
CA GLY A 240 7.90 -15.70 11.67
C GLY A 240 7.96 -14.46 12.57
N ARG A 241 7.06 -13.50 12.36
CA ARG A 241 6.93 -12.27 13.13
C ARG A 241 6.03 -12.51 14.35
N GLU A 242 6.35 -11.88 15.46
CA GLU A 242 5.74 -12.20 16.75
C GLU A 242 4.65 -11.20 17.15
N ARG A 243 4.63 -10.02 16.54
CA ARG A 243 3.76 -8.93 16.99
C ARG A 243 3.18 -8.10 15.84
N VAL A 244 1.89 -7.76 15.99
CA VAL A 244 1.15 -6.87 15.09
C VAL A 244 0.59 -5.69 15.90
N SER A 245 1.01 -4.47 15.56
CA SER A 245 0.59 -3.22 16.19
C SER A 245 -0.40 -2.49 15.28
N ALA A 246 -1.65 -2.32 15.72
CA ALA A 246 -2.66 -1.54 15.00
C ALA A 246 -2.52 -0.04 15.34
N ILE A 247 -2.20 0.78 14.34
CA ILE A 247 -1.99 2.22 14.53
C ILE A 247 -3.28 3.00 14.27
N HIS A 248 -3.65 3.88 15.21
CA HIS A 248 -4.92 4.59 15.17
C HIS A 248 -4.89 5.97 15.84
N LYS A 249 -5.98 6.73 15.72
CA LYS A 249 -6.29 7.93 16.50
C LYS A 249 -7.75 7.90 16.99
N ALA A 250 -8.21 6.71 17.38
CA ALA A 250 -9.57 6.45 17.88
C ALA A 250 -9.99 7.27 19.11
N ASN A 251 -9.05 7.89 19.84
CA ASN A 251 -9.35 8.84 20.91
C ASN A 251 -10.07 10.10 20.38
N ILE A 252 -9.76 10.52 19.15
CA ILE A 252 -10.44 11.62 18.45
C ILE A 252 -11.44 11.07 17.43
N MET A 253 -11.00 10.12 16.59
CA MET A 253 -11.78 9.52 15.51
C MET A 253 -12.50 8.25 15.95
N GLN A 254 -13.42 8.40 16.89
CA GLN A 254 -14.08 7.27 17.57
C GLN A 254 -14.85 6.33 16.62
N LYS A 255 -15.40 6.85 15.52
CA LYS A 255 -16.21 6.05 14.58
C LYS A 255 -15.37 5.37 13.50
N THR A 256 -14.51 6.12 12.81
CA THR A 256 -13.70 5.62 11.70
C THR A 256 -12.61 4.67 12.22
N ASP A 257 -11.71 5.20 13.04
CA ASP A 257 -10.60 4.39 13.59
C ASP A 257 -11.10 3.38 14.61
N GLY A 258 -12.19 3.68 15.32
CA GLY A 258 -12.84 2.70 16.19
C GLY A 258 -13.42 1.51 15.43
N LEU A 259 -13.91 1.70 14.19
CA LEU A 259 -14.32 0.58 13.33
C LEU A 259 -13.09 -0.23 12.87
N PHE A 260 -12.02 0.43 12.46
CA PHE A 260 -10.77 -0.22 12.07
C PHE A 260 -10.21 -1.12 13.19
N LEU A 261 -10.15 -0.60 14.43
CA LEU A 261 -9.69 -1.37 15.59
C LEU A 261 -10.58 -2.58 15.90
N LYS A 262 -11.90 -2.44 15.82
CA LYS A 262 -12.82 -3.58 16.00
C LYS A 262 -12.51 -4.70 15.00
N CYS A 263 -12.28 -4.35 13.73
CA CYS A 263 -11.92 -5.34 12.71
C CYS A 263 -10.57 -6.00 13.02
N CYS A 264 -9.57 -5.22 13.46
CA CYS A 264 -8.27 -5.78 13.84
C CYS A 264 -8.36 -6.74 15.02
N ARG A 265 -9.15 -6.43 16.06
CA ARG A 265 -9.41 -7.32 17.20
C ARG A 265 -10.06 -8.64 16.77
N GLU A 266 -11.10 -8.56 15.94
CA GLU A 266 -11.78 -9.74 15.41
C GLU A 266 -10.83 -10.66 14.61
N VAL A 267 -9.85 -10.10 13.91
CA VAL A 267 -8.83 -10.88 13.22
C VAL A 267 -7.79 -11.43 14.20
N ALA A 268 -7.37 -10.64 15.19
CA ALA A 268 -6.39 -11.05 16.21
C ALA A 268 -6.83 -12.32 16.96
N GLU A 269 -8.14 -12.47 17.23
CA GLU A 269 -8.71 -13.68 17.85
C GLU A 269 -8.41 -14.97 17.05
N LYS A 270 -8.19 -14.87 15.73
CA LYS A 270 -7.85 -16.00 14.85
C LYS A 270 -6.36 -16.37 14.90
N TYR A 271 -5.51 -15.53 15.49
CA TYR A 271 -4.05 -15.68 15.54
C TYR A 271 -3.52 -15.51 16.98
N PRO A 272 -3.90 -16.41 17.92
CA PRO A 272 -3.52 -16.29 19.33
C PRO A 272 -2.01 -16.35 19.57
N GLU A 273 -1.24 -16.86 18.62
CA GLU A 273 0.23 -16.90 18.66
C GLU A 273 0.90 -15.54 18.39
N ILE A 274 0.19 -14.57 17.82
CA ILE A 274 0.70 -13.23 17.52
C ILE A 274 0.27 -12.26 18.62
N THR A 275 1.23 -11.54 19.19
CA THR A 275 0.93 -10.47 20.15
C THR A 275 0.25 -9.31 19.42
N TYR A 276 -0.97 -8.98 19.81
CA TYR A 276 -1.71 -7.85 19.28
C TYR A 276 -1.66 -6.65 20.22
N GLU A 277 -1.31 -5.47 19.69
CA GLU A 277 -1.33 -4.21 20.43
C GLU A 277 -1.97 -3.07 19.63
N GLU A 278 -2.47 -2.07 20.35
CA GLU A 278 -3.08 -0.87 19.76
C GLU A 278 -2.29 0.35 20.18
N VAL A 279 -1.84 1.13 19.19
CA VAL A 279 -0.95 2.25 19.44
C VAL A 279 -1.49 3.50 18.77
N VAL A 280 -1.60 4.58 19.56
CA VAL A 280 -2.01 5.87 19.03
C VAL A 280 -0.88 6.44 18.16
N ILE A 281 -1.19 6.98 16.98
CA ILE A 281 -0.20 7.42 15.98
C ILE A 281 0.84 8.41 16.51
N ASP A 282 0.46 9.33 17.41
CA ASP A 282 1.41 10.26 18.03
C ASP A 282 2.45 9.54 18.89
N ASN A 283 2.01 8.60 19.72
CA ASN A 283 2.90 7.75 20.49
C ASN A 283 3.74 6.85 19.57
N CYS A 284 3.15 6.31 18.50
CA CYS A 284 3.87 5.51 17.51
C CYS A 284 5.04 6.29 16.89
N CYS A 285 4.79 7.49 16.36
CA CYS A 285 5.83 8.34 15.79
C CYS A 285 6.92 8.69 16.81
N MET A 286 6.54 9.02 18.05
CA MET A 286 7.51 9.31 19.12
C MET A 286 8.37 8.08 19.42
N MET A 287 7.77 6.90 19.52
CA MET A 287 8.47 5.65 19.85
C MET A 287 9.35 5.16 18.70
N LEU A 288 8.91 5.31 17.44
CA LEU A 288 9.73 4.98 16.26
C LEU A 288 11.03 5.80 16.21
N VAL A 289 10.95 7.09 16.54
CA VAL A 289 12.13 7.97 16.58
C VAL A 289 13.00 7.72 17.82
N LYS A 290 12.43 7.21 18.92
CA LYS A 290 13.17 6.94 20.15
C LYS A 290 13.84 5.57 20.15
N ASN A 291 13.09 4.53 19.79
CA ASN A 291 13.54 3.16 19.72
C ASN A 291 12.66 2.36 18.73
N PRO A 292 13.05 2.27 17.45
CA PRO A 292 12.28 1.56 16.43
C PRO A 292 12.25 0.05 16.59
N ALA A 293 13.21 -0.55 17.32
CA ALA A 293 13.23 -1.99 17.61
C ALA A 293 12.04 -2.46 18.47
N LEU A 294 11.27 -1.51 19.02
CA LEU A 294 10.03 -1.78 19.73
C LEU A 294 8.86 -2.11 18.82
N PHE A 295 9.00 -2.12 17.49
CA PHE A 295 7.92 -2.50 16.59
C PHE A 295 8.34 -3.64 15.68
N ASP A 296 7.35 -4.42 15.24
CA ASP A 296 7.56 -5.55 14.34
C ASP A 296 6.71 -5.37 13.07
N VAL A 297 5.44 -5.79 13.07
CA VAL A 297 4.50 -5.49 11.98
C VAL A 297 3.51 -4.40 12.41
N LEU A 298 3.43 -3.31 11.65
CA LEU A 298 2.49 -2.21 11.91
C LEU A 298 1.37 -2.21 10.86
N VAL A 299 0.12 -2.33 11.28
CA VAL A 299 -1.06 -2.27 10.40
C VAL A 299 -1.83 -0.98 10.62
N MET A 300 -2.22 -0.28 9.56
CA MET A 300 -2.81 1.05 9.69
C MET A 300 -3.68 1.52 8.51
N PRO A 301 -4.61 2.46 8.75
CA PRO A 301 -5.31 3.21 7.70
C PRO A 301 -4.38 3.99 6.77
N ASN A 302 -4.93 4.39 5.63
CA ASN A 302 -4.19 4.91 4.49
C ASN A 302 -3.24 6.08 4.77
N LEU A 303 -3.73 7.19 5.34
CA LEU A 303 -2.90 8.37 5.61
C LEU A 303 -1.78 8.10 6.61
N TYR A 304 -2.06 7.30 7.64
CA TYR A 304 -1.07 6.95 8.66
C TYR A 304 0.03 6.09 8.06
N GLY A 305 -0.37 5.16 7.18
CA GLY A 305 0.55 4.35 6.38
C GLY A 305 1.51 5.19 5.57
N ASP A 306 1.02 6.23 4.90
CA ASP A 306 1.88 7.11 4.10
C ASP A 306 2.95 7.78 4.99
N ILE A 307 2.52 8.43 6.07
CA ILE A 307 3.40 9.19 6.96
C ILE A 307 4.40 8.27 7.67
N ILE A 308 3.93 7.18 8.26
CA ILE A 308 4.77 6.30 9.08
C ILE A 308 5.77 5.55 8.21
N SER A 309 5.37 5.09 7.03
CA SER A 309 6.30 4.34 6.17
C SER A 309 7.43 5.23 5.62
N ASP A 310 7.15 6.50 5.31
CA ASP A 310 8.18 7.48 4.94
C ASP A 310 9.06 7.87 6.14
N LEU A 311 8.49 7.98 7.34
CA LEU A 311 9.26 8.13 8.58
C LEU A 311 10.22 6.96 8.76
N CYS A 312 9.75 5.73 8.57
CA CYS A 312 10.57 4.52 8.68
C CYS A 312 11.70 4.51 7.64
N ALA A 313 11.42 4.92 6.39
CA ALA A 313 12.46 5.08 5.38
C ALA A 313 13.57 6.05 5.84
N GLY A 314 13.20 7.15 6.51
CA GLY A 314 14.16 8.08 7.11
C GLY A 314 15.04 7.47 8.20
N LEU A 315 14.59 6.42 8.89
CA LEU A 315 15.39 5.73 9.92
C LEU A 315 16.55 4.92 9.31
N ILE A 316 16.36 4.37 8.11
CA ILE A 316 17.30 3.44 7.45
C ILE A 316 18.16 4.07 6.35
N GLY A 317 18.04 5.38 6.10
CA GLY A 317 18.89 6.10 5.14
C GLY A 317 18.14 6.82 4.00
N GLY A 318 16.82 6.68 3.93
CA GLY A 318 15.96 7.41 3.00
C GLY A 318 15.23 6.53 1.99
N LEU A 319 14.43 7.18 1.13
CA LEU A 319 13.51 6.52 0.20
C LEU A 319 14.20 5.73 -0.93
N GLY A 320 15.48 5.99 -1.20
CA GLY A 320 16.28 5.28 -2.21
C GLY A 320 16.55 3.81 -1.86
N LEU A 321 16.31 3.43 -0.60
CA LEU A 321 16.56 2.08 -0.09
C LEU A 321 15.28 1.31 0.20
N THR A 322 14.13 1.98 0.22
CA THR A 322 12.89 1.39 0.75
C THR A 322 12.09 0.72 -0.36
N PRO A 323 11.93 -0.61 -0.32
CA PRO A 323 11.06 -1.31 -1.25
C PRO A 323 9.59 -1.16 -0.89
N SER A 324 8.71 -1.39 -1.86
CA SER A 324 7.29 -1.58 -1.56
C SER A 324 6.62 -2.58 -2.49
N CYS A 325 5.58 -3.23 -1.98
CA CYS A 325 4.75 -4.14 -2.75
C CYS A 325 3.27 -3.88 -2.49
N ASN A 326 2.50 -3.64 -3.54
CA ASN A 326 1.06 -3.45 -3.47
C ASN A 326 0.37 -4.78 -3.77
N ILE A 327 -0.38 -5.30 -2.79
CA ILE A 327 -1.06 -6.58 -2.87
C ILE A 327 -2.55 -6.35 -3.08
N GLY A 328 -3.11 -7.05 -4.05
CA GLY A 328 -4.52 -7.08 -4.37
C GLY A 328 -5.17 -8.45 -4.17
N GLU A 329 -6.47 -8.49 -4.42
CA GLU A 329 -7.23 -9.75 -4.39
C GLU A 329 -6.79 -10.69 -5.53
N GLY A 330 -7.01 -12.00 -5.37
CA GLY A 330 -6.65 -13.00 -6.38
C GLY A 330 -5.15 -13.22 -6.56
N GLY A 331 -4.34 -12.75 -5.61
CA GLY A 331 -2.88 -12.90 -5.63
C GLY A 331 -2.17 -11.88 -6.53
N ILE A 332 -2.85 -10.79 -6.90
CA ILE A 332 -2.23 -9.73 -7.69
C ILE A 332 -1.18 -9.00 -6.84
N ALA A 333 0.04 -8.82 -7.35
CA ALA A 333 1.10 -8.08 -6.69
C ALA A 333 1.79 -7.10 -7.66
N LEU A 334 1.88 -5.85 -7.27
CA LEU A 334 2.57 -4.80 -8.02
C LEU A 334 3.66 -4.19 -7.14
N ALA A 335 4.90 -4.62 -7.39
CA ALA A 335 6.09 -4.12 -6.71
C ALA A 335 6.51 -2.75 -7.26
N GLU A 336 6.88 -1.83 -6.37
CA GLU A 336 7.30 -0.48 -6.75
C GLU A 336 8.33 0.09 -5.79
N ALA A 337 9.27 0.87 -6.33
CA ALA A 337 10.10 1.74 -5.50
C ALA A 337 9.25 2.89 -4.94
N VAL A 338 9.51 3.27 -3.67
CA VAL A 338 8.75 4.33 -2.99
C VAL A 338 9.15 5.74 -3.47
N HIS A 339 10.40 5.91 -3.88
CA HIS A 339 10.92 7.21 -4.30
C HIS A 339 10.22 7.74 -5.57
N GLY A 340 10.27 9.06 -5.76
CA GLY A 340 9.74 9.73 -6.94
C GLY A 340 10.61 9.53 -8.19
N SER A 341 10.26 10.25 -9.27
CA SER A 341 10.95 10.18 -10.57
C SER A 341 12.27 10.96 -10.65
N ALA A 342 12.66 11.68 -9.59
CA ALA A 342 13.92 12.43 -9.44
C ALA A 342 14.44 13.05 -10.77
N PRO A 343 13.69 13.99 -11.38
CA PRO A 343 13.97 14.50 -12.71
C PRO A 343 15.31 15.26 -12.81
N ASP A 344 15.85 15.69 -11.69
CA ASP A 344 17.12 16.39 -11.55
C ASP A 344 18.35 15.50 -11.82
N ILE A 345 18.24 14.19 -11.58
CA ILE A 345 19.31 13.21 -11.80
C ILE A 345 19.04 12.26 -12.97
N ALA A 346 17.88 12.38 -13.62
CA ALA A 346 17.53 11.59 -14.79
C ALA A 346 18.49 11.84 -15.97
N GLY A 347 18.90 10.76 -16.63
CA GLY A 347 19.84 10.76 -17.76
C GLY A 347 21.32 10.84 -17.36
N LYS A 348 21.65 10.79 -16.07
CA LYS A 348 23.00 11.04 -15.55
C LYS A 348 23.71 9.80 -15.03
N ASN A 349 23.07 8.63 -15.02
CA ASN A 349 23.66 7.39 -14.46
C ASN A 349 24.06 7.52 -12.97
N LEU A 350 23.29 8.28 -12.19
CA LEU A 350 23.54 8.56 -10.76
C LEU A 350 22.48 7.97 -9.82
N ALA A 351 21.44 7.33 -10.37
CA ALA A 351 20.33 6.81 -9.60
C ALA A 351 20.74 5.56 -8.79
N ASN A 352 20.20 5.41 -7.58
CA ASN A 352 20.36 4.20 -6.79
C ASN A 352 19.25 3.18 -7.13
N PRO A 353 19.57 2.00 -7.70
CA PRO A 353 18.56 1.01 -8.08
C PRO A 353 18.07 0.14 -6.90
N THR A 354 18.63 0.32 -5.68
CA THR A 354 18.39 -0.55 -4.52
C THR A 354 16.90 -0.70 -4.18
N ALA A 355 16.13 0.40 -4.09
CA ALA A 355 14.70 0.33 -3.76
C ALA A 355 13.91 -0.55 -4.75
N LEU A 356 14.19 -0.44 -6.05
CA LEU A 356 13.49 -1.25 -7.07
C LEU A 356 13.98 -2.71 -7.06
N LEU A 357 15.28 -2.95 -6.86
CA LEU A 357 15.85 -4.29 -6.66
C LEU A 357 15.20 -5.03 -5.50
N LEU A 358 15.12 -4.39 -4.33
CA LEU A 358 14.49 -4.96 -3.14
C LEU A 358 12.96 -5.11 -3.29
N SER A 359 12.32 -4.26 -4.10
CA SER A 359 10.91 -4.44 -4.49
C SER A 359 10.73 -5.68 -5.36
N GLY A 360 11.70 -5.94 -6.24
CA GLY A 360 11.84 -7.19 -6.99
C GLY A 360 11.97 -8.42 -6.11
N VAL A 361 12.85 -8.37 -5.12
CA VAL A 361 12.99 -9.44 -4.13
C VAL A 361 11.65 -9.71 -3.43
N SER A 362 10.92 -8.66 -3.07
CA SER A 362 9.58 -8.79 -2.45
C SER A 362 8.58 -9.46 -3.41
N MET A 363 8.64 -9.13 -4.70
CA MET A 363 7.87 -9.77 -5.75
C MET A 363 8.21 -11.26 -5.91
N LEU A 364 9.50 -11.62 -5.88
CA LEU A 364 9.95 -13.02 -5.97
C LEU A 364 9.50 -13.85 -4.77
N ARG A 365 9.51 -13.27 -3.56
CA ARG A 365 8.95 -13.91 -2.37
C ARG A 365 7.46 -14.15 -2.49
N HIS A 366 6.72 -13.22 -3.09
CA HIS A 366 5.29 -13.40 -3.38
C HIS A 366 5.03 -14.51 -4.41
N LEU A 367 5.99 -14.77 -5.30
CA LEU A 367 5.97 -15.87 -6.27
C LEU A 367 6.50 -17.21 -5.71
N GLU A 368 6.79 -17.28 -4.40
CA GLU A 368 7.37 -18.46 -3.73
C GLU A 368 8.79 -18.83 -4.23
N LEU A 369 9.48 -17.90 -4.92
CA LEU A 369 10.85 -18.05 -5.41
C LEU A 369 11.87 -17.60 -4.35
N HIS A 370 11.79 -18.17 -3.14
CA HIS A 370 12.56 -17.75 -1.97
C HIS A 370 14.07 -17.82 -2.19
N ASP A 371 14.58 -18.93 -2.73
CA ASP A 371 16.03 -19.13 -2.95
C ASP A 371 16.63 -18.04 -3.85
N LYS A 372 15.90 -17.67 -4.92
CA LYS A 372 16.35 -16.63 -5.86
C LYS A 372 16.25 -15.24 -5.23
N ALA A 373 15.18 -14.99 -4.47
CA ALA A 373 14.99 -13.74 -3.74
C ALA A 373 16.12 -13.52 -2.71
N ASP A 374 16.49 -14.56 -1.96
CA ASP A 374 17.52 -14.48 -0.93
C ASP A 374 18.92 -14.31 -1.52
N ARG A 375 19.23 -14.95 -2.66
CA ARG A 375 20.46 -14.70 -3.42
C ARG A 375 20.60 -13.24 -3.84
N ILE A 376 19.56 -12.68 -4.46
CA ILE A 376 19.58 -11.29 -4.94
C ILE A 376 19.67 -10.32 -3.76
N GLN A 377 18.89 -10.54 -2.70
CA GLN A 377 18.97 -9.69 -1.52
C GLN A 377 20.35 -9.73 -0.90
N LYS A 378 20.95 -10.92 -0.74
CA LYS A 378 22.29 -11.08 -0.17
C LYS A 378 23.34 -10.31 -0.98
N ALA A 379 23.35 -10.45 -2.31
CA ALA A 379 24.28 -9.76 -3.19
C ALA A 379 24.18 -8.22 -3.07
N VAL A 380 22.95 -7.69 -3.03
CA VAL A 380 22.70 -6.25 -2.80
C VAL A 380 23.24 -5.79 -1.45
N LEU A 381 22.96 -6.53 -0.38
CA LEU A 381 23.43 -6.18 0.97
C LEU A 381 24.95 -6.28 1.09
N GLU A 382 25.59 -7.28 0.50
CA GLU A 382 27.04 -7.44 0.50
C GLU A 382 27.74 -6.31 -0.27
N THR A 383 27.20 -5.91 -1.41
CA THR A 383 27.74 -4.78 -2.21
C THR A 383 27.65 -3.46 -1.44
N ILE A 384 26.53 -3.23 -0.75
CA ILE A 384 26.36 -2.04 0.09
C ILE A 384 27.30 -2.12 1.31
N ALA A 385 27.44 -3.29 1.93
CA ALA A 385 28.26 -3.51 3.11
C ALA A 385 29.77 -3.32 2.83
N GLU A 386 30.25 -3.78 1.68
CA GLU A 386 31.64 -3.60 1.22
C GLU A 386 32.02 -2.10 1.11
N GLY A 387 31.05 -1.25 0.77
CA GLY A 387 31.22 0.20 0.75
C GLY A 387 31.96 0.76 -0.45
N LYS A 388 32.56 -0.10 -1.28
CA LYS A 388 33.35 0.29 -2.46
C LYS A 388 32.49 0.87 -3.59
N TYR A 389 31.32 0.28 -3.85
CA TYR A 389 30.48 0.60 -5.01
C TYR A 389 29.24 1.46 -4.68
N ARG A 390 29.25 2.17 -3.55
CA ARG A 390 28.09 2.97 -3.12
C ARG A 390 27.78 4.12 -4.09
N THR A 391 26.50 4.37 -4.30
CA THR A 391 25.96 5.55 -5.00
C THR A 391 26.03 6.80 -4.11
N ALA A 392 25.83 7.97 -4.71
CA ALA A 392 26.01 9.27 -4.04
C ALA A 392 25.09 9.49 -2.82
N ASP A 393 23.87 8.97 -2.86
CA ASP A 393 22.91 9.01 -1.75
C ASP A 393 23.39 8.22 -0.52
N LEU A 394 24.23 7.21 -0.72
CA LEU A 394 24.87 6.43 0.33
C LEU A 394 26.28 6.93 0.70
N GLY A 395 26.64 8.13 0.22
CA GLY A 395 27.94 8.76 0.47
C GLY A 395 29.09 8.19 -0.36
N GLY A 396 28.81 7.43 -1.41
CA GLY A 396 29.81 6.94 -2.37
C GLY A 396 29.91 7.81 -3.63
N SER A 397 30.68 7.33 -4.61
CA SER A 397 30.92 8.03 -5.89
C SER A 397 30.65 7.16 -7.12
N SER A 398 30.02 6.00 -6.94
CA SER A 398 29.80 5.04 -8.02
C SER A 398 28.57 5.39 -8.85
N THR A 399 28.61 5.04 -10.13
CA THR A 399 27.47 5.20 -11.04
C THR A 399 26.44 4.07 -10.85
N THR A 400 25.24 4.23 -11.40
CA THR A 400 24.20 3.18 -11.39
C THR A 400 24.73 1.91 -12.06
N SER A 401 25.47 2.04 -13.17
CA SER A 401 26.08 0.92 -13.89
C SER A 401 27.16 0.19 -13.07
N ASP A 402 28.01 0.93 -12.35
CA ASP A 402 29.07 0.33 -11.53
C ASP A 402 28.50 -0.46 -10.35
N PHE A 403 27.52 0.12 -9.66
CA PHE A 403 26.82 -0.55 -8.56
C PHE A 403 26.14 -1.83 -9.02
N THR A 404 25.48 -1.77 -10.18
CA THR A 404 24.79 -2.91 -10.78
C THR A 404 25.75 -4.05 -11.12
N ARG A 405 26.89 -3.73 -11.74
CA ARG A 405 27.92 -4.72 -12.08
C ARG A 405 28.50 -5.39 -10.84
N ALA A 406 28.75 -4.62 -9.78
CA ALA A 406 29.21 -5.17 -8.52
C ALA A 406 28.21 -6.17 -7.92
N ILE A 407 26.90 -5.91 -8.04
CA ILE A 407 25.86 -6.86 -7.61
C ILE A 407 25.93 -8.15 -8.45
N CYS A 408 26.08 -8.06 -9.77
CA CYS A 408 26.26 -9.22 -10.66
C CYS A 408 27.49 -10.06 -10.26
N ASP A 409 28.59 -9.42 -9.89
CA ASP A 409 29.81 -10.12 -9.46
C ASP A 409 29.62 -10.91 -8.14
N HIS A 410 28.61 -10.55 -7.33
CA HIS A 410 28.26 -11.20 -6.06
C HIS A 410 27.16 -12.27 -6.17
N LEU A 411 26.57 -12.48 -7.35
CA LEU A 411 25.49 -13.47 -7.60
C LEU A 411 26.00 -14.86 -7.98
#